data_AF-A0A8J4R0Q7-F1
#
_entry.id   AF-A0A8J4R0Q7-F1
#
_cell.length_a   1.000
_cell.length_b   1.000
_cell.length_c   1.000
_cell.angle_alpha   90.00
_cell.angle_beta   90.00
_cell.angle_gamma   90.00
#
_symmetry.space_group_name_H-M   'P 1'
#
loop_
_entity.id
_entity.type
_entity.pdbx_description
1 polymer ?
#
loop_
_entity_poly.entity_id
_entity_poly.type
_entity_poly.pdbx_seq_one_letter_code
_entity_poly.pdbx_strand_id
1 'polypeptide(L)'
;MWKLKLSEGNDVRLESANNHIGRQYWEFDPNLGTPQEQAQVEKARDEFKKNRFRDKQSSDLLMRLQFARENPCEMELPQVKVKTEKEITEEAVATTLRRALRFYSTLQTEDGFWPGDYGGPLFLLPGLVSSYFACPLSLK
;
A
#
# COMPACT_ATOMS: atom_id res chain seq x y z
N MET A 1 12.37 -7.65 5.79
CA MET A 1 11.28 -7.16 4.93
C MET A 1 10.43 -6.17 5.71
N TRP A 2 9.92 -5.13 5.06
CA TRP A 2 8.96 -4.22 5.68
C TRP A 2 7.57 -4.89 5.72
N LYS A 3 6.92 -4.88 6.89
CA LYS A 3 5.56 -5.39 7.14
C LYS A 3 4.62 -4.23 7.43
N LEU A 4 3.46 -4.22 6.80
CA LEU A 4 2.41 -3.27 7.13
C LEU A 4 1.71 -3.72 8.41
N LYS A 5 1.56 -2.80 9.36
CA LYS A 5 0.88 -3.02 10.63
C LYS A 5 -0.30 -2.04 10.69
N LEU A 6 -1.46 -2.56 11.09
CA LEU A 6 -2.75 -1.89 11.00
C LEU A 6 -3.40 -1.90 12.37
N SER A 7 -3.92 -0.74 12.78
CA SER A 7 -4.74 -0.59 14.00
C SER A 7 -4.12 -1.11 15.29
N GLU A 8 -2.79 -1.08 15.35
CA GLU A 8 -1.98 -1.43 16.52
C GLU A 8 -1.29 -0.19 17.12
N GLY A 9 -1.04 -0.23 18.44
CA GLY A 9 -0.41 0.87 19.19
C GLY A 9 -0.04 0.50 20.63
N ASN A 10 0.86 -0.45 20.83
CA ASN A 10 1.25 -0.94 22.16
C ASN A 10 2.34 -0.08 22.86
N ASP A 11 2.57 1.16 22.41
CA ASP A 11 3.58 2.06 22.99
C ASP A 11 2.94 2.96 24.05
N VAL A 12 3.58 3.06 25.22
CA VAL A 12 3.15 3.93 26.33
C VAL A 12 3.07 5.41 25.91
N ARG A 13 3.79 5.81 24.86
CA ARG A 13 3.79 7.17 24.30
C ARG A 13 2.74 7.39 23.22
N LEU A 14 2.00 6.36 22.80
CA LEU A 14 0.95 6.45 21.81
C LEU A 14 -0.42 6.47 22.50
N GLU A 15 -1.04 7.64 22.58
CA GLU A 15 -2.42 7.77 23.03
C GLU A 15 -3.40 7.62 21.87
N SER A 16 -4.59 7.10 22.14
CA SER A 16 -5.68 7.02 21.16
C SER A 16 -7.04 7.15 21.81
N ALA A 17 -7.93 7.89 21.13
CA ALA A 17 -9.34 8.00 21.49
C ALA A 17 -10.22 6.92 20.83
N ASN A 18 -9.67 6.12 19.91
CA ASN A 18 -10.40 5.14 19.10
C ASN A 18 -9.70 3.77 19.01
N ASN A 19 -8.88 3.43 20.01
CA ASN A 19 -8.11 2.18 20.04
C ASN A 19 -7.24 1.96 18.78
N HIS A 20 -6.68 3.04 18.24
CA HIS A 20 -5.82 3.07 17.06
C HIS A 20 -6.46 2.62 15.74
N ILE A 21 -7.79 2.44 15.68
CA ILE A 21 -8.51 2.09 14.44
C ILE A 21 -8.16 3.09 13.32
N GLY A 22 -7.80 2.57 12.13
CA GLY A 22 -7.37 3.37 10.98
C GLY A 22 -5.89 3.74 10.96
N ARG A 23 -5.12 3.39 12.00
CA ARG A 23 -3.68 3.64 12.03
C ARG A 23 -2.95 2.65 11.11
N GLN A 24 -1.99 3.14 10.34
CA GLN A 24 -1.12 2.32 9.51
C GLN A 24 0.35 2.71 9.71
N TYR A 25 1.25 1.74 9.76
CA TYR A 25 2.69 1.97 9.86
C TYR A 25 3.48 0.76 9.35
N TRP A 26 4.75 0.98 9.02
CA TRP A 26 5.64 -0.06 8.53
C TRP A 26 6.66 -0.45 9.61
N GLU A 27 6.82 -1.74 9.82
CA GLU A 27 7.82 -2.32 10.72
C GLU A 27 8.78 -3.19 9.92
N PHE A 28 10.08 -3.06 10.16
CA PHE A 28 11.07 -3.89 9.46
C PHE A 28 11.40 -5.14 10.28
N ASP A 29 11.20 -6.31 9.66
CA ASP A 29 11.58 -7.60 10.24
C ASP A 29 12.57 -8.33 9.30
N PRO A 30 13.85 -8.54 9.68
CA PRO A 30 14.84 -9.18 8.82
C PRO A 30 14.51 -10.63 8.45
N ASN A 31 13.70 -11.33 9.26
CA ASN A 31 13.39 -12.75 9.09
C ASN A 31 12.05 -13.01 8.39
N LEU A 32 11.34 -11.94 8.01
CA LEU A 32 10.01 -12.06 7.42
C LEU A 32 10.06 -12.40 5.92
N GLY A 33 9.17 -13.32 5.53
CA GLY A 33 8.90 -13.68 4.14
C GLY A 33 9.80 -14.79 3.59
N THR A 34 9.27 -15.53 2.63
CA THR A 34 9.97 -16.52 1.82
C THR A 34 10.99 -15.86 0.89
N PRO A 35 12.01 -16.60 0.40
CA PRO A 35 12.96 -16.07 -0.59
C PRO A 35 12.30 -15.50 -1.84
N GLN A 36 11.18 -16.08 -2.28
CA GLN A 36 10.41 -15.62 -3.44
C GLN A 36 9.76 -14.26 -3.17
N GLU A 37 9.14 -14.08 -2.00
CA GLU A 37 8.55 -12.80 -1.60
C GLU A 37 9.63 -11.72 -1.44
N GLN A 38 10.76 -12.08 -0.83
CA GLN A 38 11.91 -11.18 -0.72
C GLN A 38 12.40 -10.74 -2.10
N ALA A 39 12.52 -11.66 -3.06
CA ALA A 39 12.89 -11.33 -4.43
C ALA A 39 11.88 -10.39 -5.12
N GLN A 40 10.57 -10.54 -4.86
CA GLN A 40 9.54 -9.64 -5.40
C GLN A 40 9.66 -8.22 -4.82
N VAL A 41 9.88 -8.10 -3.51
CA VAL A 41 10.09 -6.81 -2.84
C VAL A 41 11.36 -6.13 -3.35
N GLU A 42 12.44 -6.90 -3.51
CA GLU A 42 13.71 -6.41 -4.04
C GLU A 42 13.58 -5.92 -5.49
N LYS A 43 12.86 -6.68 -6.32
CA LYS A 43 12.54 -6.25 -7.69
C LYS A 43 11.76 -4.93 -7.70
N ALA A 44 10.72 -4.80 -6.87
CA ALA A 44 9.93 -3.57 -6.75
C ALA A 44 10.81 -2.37 -6.31
N ARG A 45 11.74 -2.59 -5.38
CA ARG A 45 12.71 -1.59 -4.92
C ARG A 45 13.63 -1.14 -6.05
N ASP A 46 14.15 -2.09 -6.83
CA ASP A 46 15.03 -1.79 -7.95
C ASP A 46 14.31 -1.02 -9.07
N GLU A 47 13.06 -1.39 -9.36
CA GLU A 47 12.23 -0.69 -10.33
C GLU A 47 11.92 0.74 -9.89
N PHE A 48 11.55 0.95 -8.63
CA PHE A 48 11.38 2.29 -8.07
C PHE A 48 12.68 3.09 -8.18
N LYS A 49 13.82 2.51 -7.78
CA LYS A 49 15.12 3.19 -7.87
C LYS A 49 15.44 3.61 -9.31
N LYS A 50 15.19 2.76 -10.30
CA LYS A 50 15.41 3.10 -11.73
C LYS A 50 14.51 4.25 -12.20
N ASN A 51 13.27 4.29 -11.74
CA ASN A 51 12.25 5.22 -12.24
C ASN A 51 12.03 6.47 -11.37
N ARG A 52 12.65 6.58 -10.20
CA ARG A 52 12.40 7.62 -9.17
C ARG A 52 12.41 9.09 -9.62
N PHE A 53 12.99 9.39 -10.79
CA PHE A 53 13.01 10.74 -11.37
C PHE A 53 11.88 10.99 -12.36
N ARG A 54 11.29 9.93 -12.93
CA ARG A 54 10.12 9.96 -13.82
C ARG A 54 8.84 9.74 -13.02
N ASP A 55 8.84 8.68 -12.23
CA ASP A 55 7.74 8.26 -11.37
C ASP A 55 8.23 8.33 -9.92
N LYS A 56 7.69 9.29 -9.17
CA LYS A 56 8.19 9.62 -7.84
C LYS A 56 7.45 8.87 -6.73
N GLN A 57 6.34 8.26 -7.07
CA GLN A 57 5.40 7.55 -6.20
C GLN A 57 5.63 6.03 -6.24
N SER A 58 5.47 5.37 -5.09
CA SER A 58 5.58 3.91 -4.91
C SER A 58 4.36 3.13 -5.42
N SER A 59 3.25 3.83 -5.68
CA SER A 59 1.96 3.23 -6.13
C SER A 59 1.44 2.11 -5.23
N ASP A 60 1.69 2.19 -3.92
CA ASP A 60 1.30 1.18 -2.93
C ASP A 60 1.79 -0.25 -3.24
N LEU A 61 2.82 -0.40 -4.07
CA LEU A 61 3.14 -1.72 -4.64
C LEU A 61 3.47 -2.74 -3.53
N LEU A 62 4.23 -2.32 -2.52
CA LEU A 62 4.57 -3.18 -1.40
C LEU A 62 3.36 -3.57 -0.55
N MET A 63 2.44 -2.64 -0.31
CA MET A 63 1.17 -2.90 0.38
C MET A 63 0.33 -3.91 -0.42
N ARG A 64 0.15 -3.66 -1.72
CA ARG A 64 -0.65 -4.54 -2.60
C ARG A 64 -0.09 -5.96 -2.67
N LEU A 65 1.23 -6.13 -2.63
CA LEU A 65 1.85 -7.45 -2.56
C LEU A 65 1.48 -8.20 -1.27
N GLN A 66 1.40 -7.52 -0.12
CA GLN A 66 1.00 -8.14 1.14
C GLN A 66 -0.50 -8.49 1.16
N PHE A 67 -1.36 -7.56 0.74
CA PHE A 67 -2.80 -7.82 0.65
C PHE A 67 -3.16 -8.90 -0.36
N ALA A 68 -2.48 -8.96 -1.51
CA ALA A 68 -2.72 -10.01 -2.51
C ALA A 68 -2.44 -11.42 -1.97
N ARG A 69 -1.51 -11.54 -1.00
CA ARG A 69 -1.21 -12.79 -0.31
C ARG A 69 -2.24 -13.13 0.76
N GLU A 70 -2.61 -12.14 1.56
CA GLU A 70 -3.52 -12.33 2.70
C GLU A 70 -4.97 -12.54 2.25
N ASN A 71 -5.38 -11.80 1.22
CA ASN A 71 -6.73 -11.82 0.65
C ASN A 71 -6.67 -12.16 -0.85
N PRO A 72 -6.34 -13.41 -1.22
CA PRO A 72 -6.32 -13.82 -2.62
C PRO A 72 -7.73 -13.70 -3.21
N CYS A 73 -7.83 -13.08 -4.39
CA CYS A 73 -9.10 -12.96 -5.12
C CYS A 73 -8.96 -13.51 -6.52
N GLU A 74 -9.73 -14.56 -6.79
CA GLU A 74 -9.90 -15.09 -8.14
C GLU A 74 -10.77 -14.12 -8.95
N MET A 75 -10.14 -13.46 -9.92
CA MET A 75 -10.84 -12.58 -10.84
C MET A 75 -11.46 -13.37 -11.98
N GLU A 76 -12.56 -14.05 -11.68
CA GLU A 76 -13.36 -14.85 -12.64
C GLU A 76 -14.06 -14.00 -13.72
N LEU A 77 -14.20 -12.68 -13.50
CA LEU A 77 -14.90 -11.82 -14.45
C LEU A 77 -13.98 -11.41 -15.61
N PRO A 78 -14.43 -11.51 -16.87
CA PRO A 78 -13.61 -11.15 -18.03
C PRO A 78 -13.25 -9.65 -18.01
N GLN A 79 -12.05 -9.33 -18.50
CA GLN A 79 -11.66 -7.93 -18.65
C GLN A 79 -12.31 -7.39 -19.93
N VAL A 80 -13.35 -6.56 -19.75
CA VAL A 80 -13.97 -5.86 -20.88
C VAL A 80 -13.05 -4.72 -21.31
N LYS A 81 -12.55 -4.77 -22.54
CA LYS A 81 -11.73 -3.69 -23.13
C LYS A 81 -12.60 -2.92 -24.10
N VAL A 82 -12.91 -1.69 -23.77
CA VAL A 82 -13.68 -0.77 -24.62
C VAL A 82 -12.68 0.14 -25.33
N LYS A 83 -12.74 0.22 -26.68
CA LYS A 83 -11.81 1.06 -27.46
C LYS A 83 -12.41 2.41 -27.83
N THR A 84 -13.73 2.48 -27.95
CA THR A 84 -14.45 3.69 -28.33
C THR A 84 -15.64 3.95 -27.43
N GLU A 85 -16.02 5.21 -27.23
CA GLU A 85 -17.15 5.58 -26.35
C GLU A 85 -18.48 4.95 -26.81
N LYS A 86 -18.62 4.68 -28.12
CA LYS A 86 -19.80 4.05 -28.71
C LYS A 86 -19.95 2.56 -28.35
N GLU A 87 -18.89 1.93 -27.85
CA GLU A 87 -18.89 0.52 -27.40
C GLU A 87 -19.20 0.38 -25.90
N ILE A 88 -19.42 1.50 -25.18
CA ILE A 88 -19.80 1.47 -23.76
C ILE A 88 -21.25 1.00 -23.65
N THR A 89 -21.43 -0.27 -23.29
CA THR A 89 -22.74 -0.83 -22.92
C THR A 89 -22.91 -0.88 -21.41
N GLU A 90 -24.16 -0.97 -20.95
CA GLU A 90 -24.46 -1.11 -19.51
C GLU A 90 -23.82 -2.38 -18.93
N GLU A 91 -23.82 -3.48 -19.66
CA GLU A 91 -23.22 -4.75 -19.25
C GLU A 91 -21.70 -4.65 -19.15
N ALA A 92 -21.06 -3.92 -20.07
CA ALA A 92 -19.63 -3.64 -20.03
C ALA A 92 -19.26 -2.84 -18.76
N VAL A 93 -20.04 -1.81 -18.44
CA VAL A 93 -19.87 -1.00 -17.23
C VAL A 93 -20.12 -1.85 -15.98
N ALA A 94 -21.23 -2.60 -15.92
CA ALA A 94 -21.58 -3.43 -14.77
C ALA A 94 -20.53 -4.52 -14.51
N THR A 95 -20.01 -5.16 -15.56
CA THR A 95 -18.95 -6.18 -15.44
C THR A 95 -17.65 -5.55 -14.94
N THR A 96 -17.28 -4.39 -15.49
CA THR A 96 -16.07 -3.67 -15.08
C THR A 96 -16.17 -3.20 -13.62
N LEU A 97 -17.30 -2.64 -13.22
CA LEU A 97 -17.54 -2.17 -11.86
C LEU A 97 -17.53 -3.34 -10.86
N ARG A 98 -18.20 -4.45 -11.17
CA ARG A 98 -18.16 -5.65 -10.30
C ARG A 98 -16.73 -6.16 -10.12
N ARG A 99 -15.93 -6.17 -11.19
CA ARG A 99 -14.53 -6.58 -11.13
C ARG A 99 -13.70 -5.60 -10.29
N ALA A 100 -13.91 -4.29 -10.46
CA ALA A 100 -13.24 -3.27 -9.65
C ALA A 100 -13.61 -3.38 -8.16
N LEU A 101 -14.90 -3.52 -7.83
CA LEU A 101 -15.36 -3.67 -6.46
C LEU A 101 -14.81 -4.95 -5.80
N ARG A 102 -14.79 -6.08 -6.51
CA ARG A 102 -14.17 -7.32 -6.02
C ARG A 102 -12.69 -7.13 -5.71
N PHE A 103 -11.95 -6.43 -6.58
CA PHE A 103 -10.56 -6.11 -6.33
C PHE A 103 -10.41 -5.17 -5.11
N TYR A 104 -11.16 -4.07 -5.05
CA TYR A 104 -11.04 -3.12 -3.95
C TYR A 104 -11.45 -3.74 -2.61
N SER A 105 -12.38 -4.70 -2.58
CA SER A 105 -12.72 -5.40 -1.34
C SER A 105 -11.56 -6.21 -0.76
N THR A 106 -10.59 -6.66 -1.57
CA THR A 106 -9.42 -7.40 -1.03
C THR A 106 -8.43 -6.49 -0.30
N LEU A 107 -8.54 -5.17 -0.52
CA LEU A 107 -7.69 -4.17 0.10
C LEU A 107 -8.30 -3.59 1.40
N GLN A 108 -9.51 -4.01 1.76
CA GLN A 108 -10.15 -3.59 3.00
C GLN A 108 -9.51 -4.31 4.19
N THR A 109 -9.29 -3.59 5.28
CA THR A 109 -8.79 -4.14 6.53
C THR A 109 -9.90 -4.79 7.34
N GLU A 110 -9.53 -5.57 8.36
CA GLU A 110 -10.49 -6.24 9.25
C GLU A 110 -11.40 -5.25 10.01
N ASP A 111 -10.88 -4.07 10.33
CA ASP A 111 -11.62 -2.98 10.96
C ASP A 111 -12.26 -2.00 9.95
N GLY A 112 -12.21 -2.35 8.66
CA GLY A 112 -13.08 -1.80 7.63
C GLY A 112 -12.54 -0.58 6.88
N PHE A 113 -11.32 -0.10 7.16
CA PHE A 113 -10.71 0.99 6.41
C PHE A 113 -9.89 0.47 5.22
N TRP A 114 -9.43 1.39 4.37
CA TRP A 114 -8.52 1.09 3.26
C TRP A 114 -7.20 1.81 3.48
N PRO A 115 -6.09 1.11 3.75
CA PRO A 115 -4.79 1.73 3.84
C PRO A 115 -4.35 2.22 2.47
N GLY A 116 -3.50 3.23 2.48
CA GLY A 116 -2.95 3.81 1.26
C GLY A 116 -1.83 4.79 1.53
N ASP A 117 -0.88 4.84 0.61
CA ASP A 117 0.17 5.85 0.55
C ASP A 117 -0.45 7.21 0.22
N TYR A 118 -0.42 8.10 1.21
CA TYR A 118 -0.85 9.49 1.06
C TYR A 118 0.36 10.44 0.93
N GLY A 119 1.37 9.99 0.18
CA GLY A 119 2.49 10.81 -0.24
C GLY A 119 2.14 11.80 -1.36
N GLY A 120 3.16 12.42 -1.92
CA GLY A 120 3.03 13.35 -3.05
C GLY A 120 4.00 14.53 -2.94
N PRO A 121 3.88 15.36 -1.88
CA PRO A 121 4.81 16.45 -1.66
C PRO A 121 6.25 15.95 -1.37
N LEU A 122 7.21 16.41 -2.16
CA LEU A 122 8.62 15.96 -2.08
C LEU A 122 9.48 16.79 -1.13
N PHE A 123 8.90 17.79 -0.47
CA PHE A 123 9.61 18.69 0.44
C PHE A 123 9.39 18.34 1.93
N LEU A 124 8.49 17.38 2.24
CA LEU A 124 8.23 16.96 3.63
C LEU A 124 9.39 16.13 4.19
N LEU A 125 9.84 15.11 3.45
CA LEU A 125 10.93 14.23 3.90
C LEU A 125 12.29 14.94 4.04
N PRO A 126 12.74 15.82 3.12
CA PRO A 126 13.99 16.56 3.32
C PRO A 126 14.03 17.38 4.61
N GLY A 127 12.92 18.02 4.98
CA GLY A 127 12.79 18.75 6.24
C GLY A 127 12.91 17.83 7.46
N LEU A 128 12.19 16.69 7.43
CA LEU A 128 12.23 15.68 8.49
C LEU A 128 13.64 15.07 8.66
N VAL A 129 14.32 14.74 7.57
CA VAL A 129 15.67 14.18 7.60
C VAL A 129 16.67 15.20 8.17
N SER A 130 16.57 16.45 7.72
CA SER A 130 17.45 17.53 8.18
C SER A 130 17.27 17.81 9.68
N SER A 131 16.03 17.83 10.18
CA SER A 131 15.78 18.00 11.61
C SER A 131 16.31 16.82 12.44
N TYR A 132 16.22 15.59 11.93
CA TYR A 132 16.76 14.40 12.57
C TYR A 132 18.30 14.42 12.68
N PHE A 133 18.99 14.95 11.67
CA PHE A 133 20.44 15.14 11.71
C PHE A 133 20.85 16.25 12.69
N ALA A 134 20.10 17.35 12.76
CA ALA A 134 20.41 18.49 13.61
C ALA A 134 20.09 18.24 15.09
N CYS A 135 19.01 17.50 15.36
CA CYS A 135 18.58 17.11 16.70
C CYS A 135 18.26 15.62 16.66
N PRO A 136 19.22 14.74 17.02
CA PRO A 136 18.95 13.31 17.09
C PRO A 136 17.88 13.08 18.15
N LEU A 137 16.64 12.86 17.70
CA LEU A 137 15.59 12.37 18.58
C LEU A 137 16.05 11.01 19.07
N SER A 138 16.18 10.88 20.40
CA SER A 138 16.45 9.59 21.03
C SER A 138 15.18 8.74 20.93
N LEU A 139 14.99 8.12 19.75
CA LEU A 139 14.14 6.93 19.61
C LEU A 139 14.89 5.81 20.35
N LYS A 140 14.50 5.59 21.59
CA LYS A 140 14.82 4.37 22.34
C LYS A 140 13.80 3.31 21.97
#